data_AF-A0AA97PG79-F1
#
_entry.id   AF-A0AA97PG79-F1
#
_cell.length_a   1.000
_cell.length_b   1.000
_cell.length_c   1.000
_cell.angle_alpha   90.00
_cell.angle_beta   90.00
_cell.angle_gamma   90.00
#
_symmetry.space_group_name_H-M   'P 1'
#
loop_
_entity.id
_entity.type
_entity.pdbx_description
1 polymer ?
#
loop_
_entity_poly.entity_id
_entity_poly.type
_entity_poly.pdbx_seq_one_letter_code
_entity_poly.pdbx_strand_id
1 'polypeptide(L)'
;MGFQEDGSLKFTSYMNNLHPTRYPEIYRVIETLATTALPLWDQCLAVNVSYKRRLGPEDCTGGGRLKGLKSPGIWSPENFREAMATWQEPKIGARRVEKHKDSGLQVIVKTASIKLTPDKPKFAGGAWHAESQMNERIVGTALSYLDSENITES
;
A
#
# COMPACT_ATOMS: atom_id res chain seq x y z
N MET A 1 -2.38 -11.68 7.92
CA MET A 1 -1.13 -11.22 8.53
C MET A 1 -1.43 -10.68 9.92
N GLY A 2 -0.61 -11.02 10.90
CA GLY A 2 -0.77 -10.61 12.30
C GLY A 2 0.30 -9.61 12.72
N PHE A 3 -0.08 -8.70 13.60
CA PHE A 3 0.84 -7.73 14.21
C PHE A 3 1.70 -8.41 15.27
N GLN A 4 2.99 -8.08 15.27
CA GLN A 4 3.95 -8.49 16.29
C GLN A 4 4.09 -7.40 17.36
N GLU A 5 4.70 -7.72 18.50
CA GLU A 5 4.92 -6.77 19.61
C GLU A 5 5.79 -5.57 19.20
N ASP A 6 6.70 -5.76 18.24
CA ASP A 6 7.56 -4.72 17.69
C ASP A 6 6.88 -3.84 16.61
N GLY A 7 5.60 -4.10 16.32
CA GLY A 7 4.82 -3.38 15.29
C GLY A 7 5.02 -3.88 13.86
N SER A 8 5.79 -4.95 13.65
CA SER A 8 5.94 -5.60 12.35
C SER A 8 4.76 -6.51 12.02
N LEU A 9 4.62 -6.87 10.73
CA LEU A 9 3.63 -7.84 10.26
C LEU A 9 4.29 -9.18 9.94
N LYS A 10 3.65 -10.26 10.38
CA LYS A 10 3.99 -11.64 10.00
C LYS A 10 2.84 -12.37 9.34
N PHE A 11 3.15 -13.29 8.44
CA PHE A 11 2.15 -14.22 7.94
C PHE A 11 1.69 -15.16 9.05
N THR A 12 0.39 -15.19 9.30
CA THR A 12 -0.26 -16.13 10.23
C THR A 12 -0.86 -17.32 9.49
N SER A 13 -0.81 -17.29 8.16
CA SER A 13 -1.36 -18.31 7.27
C SER A 13 -0.42 -18.54 6.09
N TYR A 14 -0.57 -19.70 5.46
CA TYR A 14 0.05 -20.01 4.18
C TYR A 14 -0.42 -19.04 3.07
N MET A 15 0.49 -18.66 2.17
CA MET A 15 0.16 -17.99 0.91
C MET A 15 -0.07 -19.03 -0.18
N ASN A 16 -1.24 -18.99 -0.81
CA ASN A 16 -1.57 -19.91 -1.89
C ASN A 16 -0.51 -19.89 -3.00
N ASN A 17 -0.12 -21.07 -3.49
CA ASN A 17 0.92 -21.28 -4.51
C ASN A 17 2.37 -20.92 -4.11
N LEU A 18 2.67 -20.62 -2.83
CA LEU A 18 4.04 -20.34 -2.39
C LEU A 18 4.42 -21.12 -1.12
N HIS A 19 5.28 -22.13 -1.26
CA HIS A 19 5.65 -23.01 -0.15
C HIS A 19 6.59 -22.34 0.89
N PRO A 20 6.22 -22.30 2.18
CA PRO A 20 6.93 -21.50 3.19
C PRO A 20 8.32 -22.04 3.52
N THR A 21 8.51 -23.36 3.56
CA THR A 21 9.83 -23.97 3.85
C THR A 21 10.77 -23.94 2.65
N ARG A 22 10.21 -23.86 1.44
CA ARG A 22 11.00 -23.87 0.20
C ARG A 22 11.45 -22.46 -0.16
N TYR A 23 10.64 -21.46 0.17
CA TYR A 23 10.88 -20.06 -0.16
C TYR A 23 10.71 -19.15 1.07
N PRO A 24 11.44 -19.42 2.18
CA PRO A 24 11.31 -18.62 3.41
C PRO A 24 11.71 -17.16 3.20
N GLU A 25 12.68 -16.90 2.32
CA GLU A 25 13.12 -15.53 2.03
C GLU A 25 12.06 -14.71 1.30
N ILE A 26 11.25 -15.32 0.44
CA ILE A 26 10.16 -14.60 -0.25
C ILE A 26 9.09 -14.17 0.77
N TYR A 27 8.75 -15.04 1.73
CA TYR A 27 7.86 -14.67 2.83
C TYR A 27 8.41 -13.48 3.62
N ARG A 28 9.70 -13.53 4.01
CA ARG A 28 10.35 -12.44 4.76
C ARG A 28 10.34 -11.12 4.00
N VAL A 29 10.64 -11.13 2.70
CA VAL A 29 10.61 -9.92 1.87
C VAL A 29 9.20 -9.34 1.84
N ILE A 30 8.16 -10.15 1.64
CA ILE A 30 6.78 -9.66 1.59
C ILE A 30 6.35 -9.11 2.97
N GLU A 31 6.75 -9.75 4.07
CA GLU A 31 6.51 -9.24 5.43
C GLU A 31 7.14 -7.87 5.66
N THR A 32 8.39 -7.69 5.21
CA THR A 32 9.08 -6.41 5.24
C THR A 32 8.33 -5.37 4.41
N LEU A 33 8.00 -5.69 3.15
CA LEU A 33 7.27 -4.77 2.27
C LEU A 33 5.91 -4.38 2.84
N ALA A 34 5.15 -5.33 3.39
CA ALA A 34 3.87 -5.07 4.03
C ALA A 34 4.04 -4.18 5.28
N THR A 35 5.07 -4.41 6.08
CA THR A 35 5.40 -3.58 7.25
C THR A 35 5.76 -2.16 6.82
N THR A 36 6.57 -2.00 5.77
CA THR A 36 6.92 -0.70 5.18
C THR A 36 5.70 0.03 4.61
N ALA A 37 4.71 -0.69 4.10
CA ALA A 37 3.47 -0.13 3.56
C ALA A 37 2.45 0.28 4.64
N LEU A 38 2.59 -0.20 5.89
CA LEU A 38 1.64 0.08 6.98
C LEU A 38 1.30 1.57 7.14
N PRO A 39 2.26 2.51 7.11
CA PRO A 39 1.93 3.92 7.33
C PRO A 39 1.12 4.51 6.18
N LEU A 40 1.30 4.01 4.95
CA LEU A 40 0.51 4.41 3.79
C LEU A 40 -0.93 3.86 3.91
N TRP A 41 -1.09 2.59 4.27
CA TRP A 41 -2.41 2.00 4.50
C TRP A 41 -3.15 2.69 5.66
N ASP A 42 -2.43 3.16 6.67
CA ASP A 42 -3.03 3.93 7.77
C ASP A 42 -3.69 5.24 7.29
N GLN A 43 -3.09 5.89 6.28
CA GLN A 43 -3.66 7.09 5.67
C GLN A 43 -4.93 6.77 4.88
N CYS A 44 -4.96 5.68 4.11
CA CYS A 44 -6.17 5.26 3.39
C CYS A 44 -7.36 5.08 4.35
N LEU A 45 -7.12 4.50 5.52
CA LEU A 45 -8.13 4.34 6.56
C LEU A 45 -8.50 5.67 7.24
N ALA A 46 -7.57 6.63 7.33
CA ALA A 46 -7.86 7.97 7.82
C ALA A 46 -8.87 8.69 6.91
N VAL A 47 -8.64 8.64 5.60
CA VAL A 47 -9.48 9.29 4.57
C VAL A 47 -10.90 8.71 4.56
N ASN A 48 -11.04 7.39 4.74
CA ASN A 48 -12.36 6.74 4.80
C ASN A 48 -13.19 7.21 6.01
N VAL A 49 -12.56 7.43 7.17
CA VAL A 49 -13.25 7.89 8.39
C VAL A 49 -13.76 9.32 8.24
N SER A 50 -13.04 10.18 7.53
CA SER A 50 -13.50 11.53 7.15
C SER A 50 -14.62 11.51 6.12
N TYR A 51 -14.58 10.59 5.14
CA TYR A 51 -15.66 10.43 4.15
C TYR A 51 -17.01 10.13 4.81
N LYS A 52 -17.01 9.30 5.87
CA LYS A 52 -18.22 9.02 6.65
C LYS A 52 -18.69 10.19 7.54
N ARG A 53 -17.90 11.26 7.70
CA ARG A 53 -18.13 12.29 8.73
C ARG A 53 -18.53 13.68 8.21
N ARG A 54 -18.51 14.01 6.91
CA ARG A 54 -19.05 15.25 6.28
C ARG A 54 -19.01 15.13 4.73
N LEU A 55 -20.11 15.37 3.99
CA LEU A 55 -20.61 16.64 3.44
C LEU A 55 -19.61 17.35 2.49
N GLY A 56 -19.91 17.33 1.19
CA GLY A 56 -19.36 18.26 0.19
C GLY A 56 -17.96 17.93 -0.39
N PRO A 57 -17.71 18.21 -1.69
CA PRO A 57 -16.40 18.05 -2.34
C PRO A 57 -15.26 18.91 -1.75
N GLU A 58 -15.58 19.86 -0.87
CA GLU A 58 -14.64 20.74 -0.18
C GLU A 58 -13.91 20.12 1.03
N ASP A 59 -14.36 18.99 1.58
CA ASP A 59 -13.94 18.52 2.92
C ASP A 59 -13.03 17.26 2.92
N CYS A 60 -12.21 17.08 1.88
CA CYS A 60 -11.17 16.03 1.81
C CYS A 60 -9.95 16.28 2.73
N THR A 61 -10.15 16.77 3.96
CA THR A 61 -9.06 16.92 4.97
C THR A 61 -8.84 15.65 5.79
N GLY A 62 -8.97 14.49 5.12
CA GLY A 62 -8.91 13.15 5.72
C GLY A 62 -7.55 12.64 6.16
N GLY A 63 -6.53 13.50 6.17
CA GLY A 63 -5.22 13.18 6.72
C GLY A 63 -5.12 13.68 8.15
N GLY A 64 -4.92 12.79 9.12
CA GLY A 64 -4.37 13.24 10.40
C GLY A 64 -3.11 14.08 10.15
N ARG A 65 -3.13 15.34 10.60
CA ARG A 65 -2.01 16.29 10.65
C ARG A 65 -1.37 16.80 9.34
N LEU A 66 -2.05 16.77 8.19
CA LEU A 66 -1.68 17.68 7.10
C LEU A 66 -2.34 19.05 7.36
N LYS A 67 -1.68 19.92 8.13
CA LYS A 67 -2.15 21.31 8.32
C LYS A 67 -1.93 22.08 7.01
N GLY A 68 -3.02 22.52 6.37
CA GLY A 68 -2.98 23.58 5.35
C GLY A 68 -3.19 23.16 3.90
N LEU A 69 -3.34 21.87 3.60
CA LEU A 69 -3.51 21.41 2.22
C LEU A 69 -5.00 21.45 1.82
N LYS A 70 -5.39 22.45 1.02
CA LYS A 70 -6.75 22.57 0.46
C LYS A 70 -6.89 21.69 -0.80
N SER A 71 -8.00 20.95 -0.89
CA SER A 71 -8.47 20.31 -2.13
C SER A 71 -8.71 21.40 -3.22
N PRO A 72 -8.43 21.16 -4.52
CA PRO A 72 -8.04 19.90 -5.16
C PRO A 72 -6.51 19.71 -5.33
N GLY A 73 -5.68 20.53 -4.68
CA GLY A 73 -4.24 20.58 -4.94
C GLY A 73 -3.42 19.34 -4.56
N ILE A 74 -3.95 18.43 -3.72
CA ILE A 74 -3.21 17.27 -3.18
C ILE A 74 -2.58 16.38 -4.26
N TRP A 75 -3.20 16.32 -5.45
CA TRP A 75 -2.76 15.45 -6.54
C TRP A 75 -1.71 16.09 -7.47
N SER A 76 -1.28 17.32 -7.22
CA SER A 76 -0.11 17.88 -7.92
C SER A 76 1.18 17.27 -7.36
N PRO A 77 2.18 16.96 -8.20
CA PRO A 77 3.45 16.41 -7.73
C PRO A 77 4.14 17.25 -6.65
N GLU A 78 4.01 18.57 -6.71
CA GLU A 78 4.60 19.53 -5.77
C GLU A 78 3.92 19.45 -4.40
N ASN A 79 2.59 19.47 -4.38
CA ASN A 79 1.80 19.36 -3.15
C ASN A 79 1.96 17.99 -2.50
N PHE A 80 2.09 16.92 -3.31
CA PHE A 80 2.41 15.59 -2.80
C PHE A 80 3.80 15.56 -2.14
N ARG A 81 4.82 16.16 -2.78
CA ARG A 81 6.17 16.23 -2.20
C ARG A 81 6.19 17.01 -0.89
N GLU A 82 5.51 18.14 -0.81
CA GLU A 82 5.44 18.94 0.42
C GLU A 82 4.67 18.22 1.55
N ALA A 83 3.56 17.55 1.20
CA ALA A 83 2.80 16.72 2.12
C ALA A 83 3.67 15.58 2.69
N MET A 84 4.46 14.92 1.83
CA MET A 84 5.38 13.87 2.24
C MET A 84 6.56 14.42 3.05
N ALA A 85 7.07 15.62 2.75
CA ALA A 85 8.18 16.23 3.47
C ALA A 85 7.82 16.64 4.90
N THR A 86 6.56 17.00 5.14
CA THR A 86 6.04 17.37 6.47
C THR A 86 5.40 16.19 7.20
N TRP A 87 5.37 15.01 6.57
CA TRP A 87 4.69 13.85 7.09
C TRP A 87 5.43 13.29 8.31
N GLN A 88 4.67 13.12 9.39
CA GLN A 88 5.14 12.44 10.59
C GLN A 88 4.43 11.09 10.70
N GLU A 89 5.23 10.04 10.72
CA GLU A 89 4.72 8.69 10.88
C GLU A 89 3.97 8.55 12.22
N PRO A 90 2.74 7.98 12.23
CA PRO A 90 2.06 7.66 13.46
C PRO A 90 2.90 6.65 14.27
N LYS A 91 3.08 6.93 15.56
CA LYS A 91 3.73 5.99 16.48
C LYS A 91 2.99 4.65 16.48
N ILE A 92 3.77 3.57 16.64
CA ILE A 92 3.24 2.23 16.93
C ILE A 92 2.32 2.33 18.17
N GLY A 93 1.16 1.70 18.11
CA GLY A 93 0.07 1.80 19.09
C GLY A 93 -0.95 2.90 18.81
N ALA A 94 -0.66 3.84 17.90
CA ALA A 94 -1.57 4.91 17.49
C ALA A 94 -2.04 4.78 16.03
N ARG A 95 -1.63 3.72 15.32
CA ARG A 95 -2.02 3.51 13.92
C ARG A 95 -3.47 3.00 13.89
N ARG A 96 -4.31 3.55 13.02
CA ARG A 96 -5.68 3.07 12.77
C ARG A 96 -5.70 1.61 12.30
N VAL A 97 -4.70 1.18 11.54
CA VAL A 97 -4.56 -0.24 11.13
C VAL A 97 -4.48 -1.19 12.33
N GLU A 98 -3.95 -0.75 13.47
CA GLU A 98 -3.84 -1.58 14.69
C GLU A 98 -5.18 -1.80 15.39
N LYS A 99 -6.27 -1.12 14.97
CA LYS A 99 -7.63 -1.52 15.36
C LYS A 99 -7.96 -2.94 14.93
N HIS A 100 -7.25 -3.46 13.93
CA HIS A 100 -7.35 -4.82 13.44
C HIS A 100 -6.27 -5.75 14.03
N LYS A 101 -5.62 -5.38 15.15
CA LYS A 101 -4.58 -6.22 15.76
C LYS A 101 -5.07 -7.62 16.12
N ASP A 102 -6.31 -7.73 16.62
CA ASP A 102 -6.87 -8.99 17.09
C ASP A 102 -7.37 -9.86 15.92
N SER A 103 -7.89 -9.23 14.85
CA SER A 103 -8.36 -9.93 13.65
C SER A 103 -7.25 -10.21 12.63
N GLY A 104 -6.15 -9.47 12.70
CA GLY A 104 -5.14 -9.37 11.66
C GLY A 104 -5.64 -8.65 10.39
N LEU A 105 -4.74 -8.54 9.41
CA LEU A 105 -5.01 -7.99 8.08
C LEU A 105 -5.16 -9.11 7.05
N GLN A 106 -6.16 -9.04 6.19
CA GLN A 106 -6.26 -9.86 4.99
C GLN A 106 -5.45 -9.19 3.87
N VAL A 107 -4.56 -9.95 3.23
CA VAL A 107 -3.66 -9.43 2.20
C VAL A 107 -3.68 -10.36 1.00
N ILE A 108 -3.80 -9.77 -0.18
CA ILE A 108 -3.59 -10.45 -1.47
C ILE A 108 -2.23 -10.02 -1.98
N VAL A 109 -1.38 -10.99 -2.27
CA VAL A 109 -0.05 -10.73 -2.83
C VAL A 109 -0.07 -11.12 -4.30
N LYS A 110 0.24 -10.16 -5.17
CA LYS A 110 0.44 -10.38 -6.59
C LYS A 110 1.89 -10.05 -6.90
N THR A 111 2.65 -11.04 -7.38
CA THR A 111 4.01 -10.85 -7.89
C THR A 111 4.03 -11.12 -9.38
N ALA A 112 4.73 -10.29 -10.12
CA ALA A 112 4.90 -10.45 -11.56
C ALA A 112 6.36 -10.17 -11.91
N SER A 113 6.86 -10.89 -12.91
CA SER A 113 8.15 -10.62 -13.53
C SER A 113 7.93 -10.47 -15.03
N ILE A 114 8.49 -9.41 -15.59
CA ILE A 114 8.45 -9.12 -17.02
C ILE A 114 9.89 -9.18 -17.49
N LYS A 115 10.20 -10.16 -18.35
CA LYS A 115 11.54 -10.30 -18.95
C LYS A 115 11.45 -9.97 -20.43
N LEU A 116 12.10 -8.88 -20.82
CA LEU A 116 12.27 -8.46 -22.21
C LEU A 116 13.60 -9.00 -22.74
N THR A 117 13.61 -9.46 -23.98
CA THR A 117 14.83 -9.89 -24.69
C THR A 117 14.92 -9.15 -26.02
N PRO A 118 16.10 -9.11 -26.69
CA PRO A 118 16.18 -8.54 -28.04
C PRO A 118 15.17 -9.16 -29.02
N ASP A 119 14.91 -10.47 -28.91
CA ASP A 119 13.91 -11.18 -29.74
C ASP A 119 12.46 -10.88 -29.33
N LYS A 120 12.23 -10.51 -28.06
CA LYS A 120 10.93 -10.13 -27.52
C LYS A 120 11.03 -8.83 -26.73
N PRO A 121 11.24 -7.68 -27.42
CA PRO A 121 11.63 -6.43 -26.76
C PRO A 121 10.43 -5.63 -26.24
N LYS A 122 9.20 -6.09 -26.51
CA LYS A 122 7.98 -5.38 -26.14
C LYS A 122 7.10 -6.23 -25.24
N PHE A 123 6.65 -5.64 -24.15
CA PHE A 123 5.55 -6.15 -23.33
C PHE A 123 4.29 -5.37 -23.70
N ALA A 124 3.26 -6.07 -24.20
CA ALA A 124 2.01 -5.45 -24.66
C ALA A 124 1.12 -4.91 -23.52
N GLY A 125 1.60 -4.96 -22.27
CA GLY A 125 0.78 -4.76 -21.08
C GLY A 125 0.09 -6.06 -20.64
N GLY A 126 -0.25 -6.12 -19.35
CA GLY A 126 -1.16 -7.14 -18.82
C GLY A 126 -2.62 -6.76 -19.05
N ALA A 127 -3.54 -7.65 -18.72
CA ALA A 127 -4.96 -7.30 -18.62
C ALA A 127 -5.10 -6.16 -17.61
N TRP A 128 -5.58 -5.00 -18.07
CA TRP A 128 -5.88 -3.88 -17.20
C TRP A 128 -6.97 -4.32 -16.20
N HIS A 129 -6.63 -4.28 -14.92
CA HIS A 129 -7.56 -4.54 -13.84
C HIS A 129 -7.45 -3.39 -12.83
N ALA A 130 -8.55 -2.67 -12.64
CA ALA A 130 -8.66 -1.66 -11.61
C ALA A 130 -8.85 -2.37 -10.27
N GLU A 131 -7.78 -2.47 -9.48
CA GLU A 131 -7.84 -2.99 -8.12
C GLU A 131 -8.71 -2.08 -7.24
N SER A 132 -9.39 -2.65 -6.25
CA SER A 132 -10.16 -1.92 -5.22
C SER A 132 -11.52 -1.39 -5.68
N GLN A 133 -12.24 -2.17 -6.49
CA GLN A 133 -13.66 -1.91 -6.71
C GLN A 133 -14.45 -2.09 -5.39
N MET A 134 -15.58 -1.38 -5.23
CA MET A 134 -16.35 -1.38 -3.97
C MET A 134 -16.80 -2.77 -3.52
N ASN A 135 -16.99 -3.70 -4.45
CA ASN A 135 -17.34 -5.10 -4.21
C ASN A 135 -16.15 -5.95 -3.73
N GLU A 136 -14.90 -5.57 -4.03
CA GLU A 136 -13.68 -6.30 -3.63
C GLU A 136 -13.28 -6.00 -2.18
N ARG A 137 -13.76 -4.89 -1.63
CA ARG A 137 -13.53 -4.45 -0.24
C ARG A 137 -12.04 -4.29 0.10
N ILE A 138 -11.22 -3.93 -0.88
CA ILE A 138 -9.81 -3.60 -0.69
C ILE A 138 -9.71 -2.15 -0.19
N VAL A 139 -8.95 -1.95 0.89
CA VAL A 139 -8.80 -0.64 1.56
C VAL A 139 -7.55 0.11 1.15
N GLY A 140 -6.61 -0.55 0.49
CA GLY A 140 -5.36 0.03 -0.01
C GLY A 140 -4.52 -1.00 -0.76
N THR A 141 -3.66 -0.49 -1.65
CA THR A 141 -2.74 -1.28 -2.46
C THR A 141 -1.34 -0.67 -2.34
N ALA A 142 -0.33 -1.53 -2.26
CA ALA A 142 1.08 -1.14 -2.34
C ALA A 142 1.71 -1.83 -3.54
N LEU A 143 2.46 -1.07 -4.34
CA LEU A 143 3.20 -1.58 -5.49
C LEU A 143 4.69 -1.33 -5.26
N SER A 144 5.51 -2.35 -5.46
CA SER A 144 6.95 -2.27 -5.33
C SER A 144 7.61 -2.96 -6.52
N TYR A 145 8.48 -2.22 -7.20
CA TYR A 145 9.33 -2.76 -8.26
C TYR A 145 10.65 -3.17 -7.59
N LEU A 146 10.87 -4.48 -7.50
CA LEU A 146 12.07 -5.03 -6.87
C LEU A 146 13.31 -4.86 -7.74
N ASP A 147 13.12 -4.96 -9.06
CA ASP A 147 14.17 -4.85 -10.05
C ASP A 147 13.56 -4.31 -11.35
N SER A 148 14.32 -3.44 -12.01
CA SER A 148 13.90 -2.78 -13.25
C SER A 148 15.14 -2.31 -14.00
N GLU A 149 15.60 -3.14 -14.92
CA GLU A 149 16.75 -2.85 -15.78
C GLU A 149 16.30 -2.64 -17.23
N ASN A 150 17.08 -1.87 -17.99
CA ASN A 150 16.95 -1.73 -19.45
C ASN A 150 15.55 -1.26 -19.92
N ILE A 151 14.96 -0.30 -19.20
CA ILE A 151 13.69 0.34 -19.55
C ILE A 151 13.98 1.77 -20.03
N THR A 152 13.41 2.17 -21.17
CA THR A 152 13.48 3.55 -21.67
C THR A 152 12.52 4.44 -20.88
N GLU A 153 12.88 5.71 -20.67
CA GLU A 153 11.97 6.69 -20.09
C GLU A 153 10.66 6.76 -20.90
N SER A 154 9.54 6.87 -20.18
CA SER A 154 8.17 6.86 -20.74
C SER A 154 7.74 8.24 -21.23
#